data_AF-A0A258RFX7-F1
#
_entry.id   AF-A0A258RFX7-F1
#
_cell.length_a   1.000
_cell.length_b   1.000
_cell.length_c   1.000
_cell.angle_alpha   90.00
_cell.angle_beta   90.00
_cell.angle_gamma   90.00
#
_symmetry.space_group_name_H-M   'P 1'
#
loop_
_entity.id
_entity.type
_entity.pdbx_description
1 polymer ?
#
loop_
_entity_poly.entity_id
_entity_poly.type
_entity_poly.pdbx_seq_one_letter_code
_entity_poly.pdbx_strand_id
1 'polypeptide(L)' 'MTPTPRRSLRALCALLAAAALGGCAMAPPQPWERGNLARPEMTMGGDPLDQRFVQHIYGSKENASGGYGVGGGGCGCN' A
#
# COMPACT_ATOMS: atom_id res chain seq x y z
N MET A 1 -26.83 38.44 -10.62
CA MET A 1 -26.77 36.99 -10.96
C MET A 1 -26.87 36.18 -9.67
N THR A 2 -28.08 35.80 -9.26
CA THR A 2 -28.28 34.92 -8.09
C THR A 2 -28.05 33.47 -8.51
N PRO A 3 -27.15 32.71 -7.85
CA PRO A 3 -26.95 31.31 -8.17
C PRO A 3 -28.26 30.53 -7.92
N THR A 4 -28.65 29.69 -8.87
CA THR A 4 -29.84 28.84 -8.73
C THR A 4 -29.63 27.84 -7.59
N PRO A 5 -30.66 27.53 -6.78
CA PRO A 5 -30.52 26.73 -5.55
C PRO A 5 -29.99 25.30 -5.79
N ARG A 6 -30.16 24.80 -7.02
CA ARG A 6 -29.60 23.49 -7.45
C ARG A 6 -28.10 23.54 -7.72
N ARG A 7 -27.56 24.69 -8.16
CA ARG A 7 -26.12 24.87 -8.39
C ARG A 7 -25.36 25.04 -7.07
N SER A 8 -25.94 25.77 -6.11
CA SER A 8 -25.36 25.91 -4.78
C SER A 8 -25.32 24.59 -4.01
N LEU A 9 -26.38 23.77 -4.10
CA LEU A 9 -26.40 22.44 -3.48
C LEU A 9 -25.31 21.51 -4.06
N ARG A 10 -25.16 21.48 -5.40
CA ARG A 10 -24.11 20.70 -6.06
C ARG A 10 -22.70 21.14 -5.64
N ALA A 11 -22.48 22.46 -5.56
CA ALA A 11 -21.21 23.01 -5.12
C ALA A 11 -20.89 22.62 -3.66
N LEU A 12 -21.90 22.67 -2.77
CA LEU A 12 -21.76 22.26 -1.38
C LEU A 12 -21.44 20.76 -1.26
N CYS A 13 -22.15 19.89 -1.99
CA CYS A 13 -21.87 18.45 -2.01
C CYS A 13 -20.46 18.15 -2.52
N ALA A 14 -20.00 18.84 -3.57
CA ALA A 14 -18.64 18.66 -4.10
C ALA A 14 -17.58 19.09 -3.08
N LEU A 15 -17.81 20.21 -2.36
CA LEU A 15 -16.89 20.69 -1.32
C LEU A 15 -16.81 19.71 -0.14
N LEU A 16 -17.94 19.16 0.29
CA LEU A 16 -18.01 18.15 1.35
C LEU A 16 -17.31 16.84 0.93
N ALA A 17 -17.51 16.38 -0.30
CA ALA A 17 -16.82 15.21 -0.82
C ALA A 17 -15.30 15.42 -0.89
N ALA A 18 -14.85 16.61 -1.27
CA ALA A 18 -13.43 16.97 -1.28
C ALA A 18 -12.83 17.01 0.13
N ALA A 19 -13.56 17.55 1.11
CA ALA A 19 -13.11 17.57 2.51
C ALA A 19 -13.01 16.16 3.12
N ALA A 20 -13.88 15.22 2.71
CA ALA A 20 -13.85 13.83 3.16
C ALA A 20 -12.64 13.02 2.64
N LEU A 21 -11.94 13.53 1.62
CA LEU A 21 -10.71 12.91 1.10
C LEU A 21 -9.46 13.34 1.88
N GLY A 22 -9.58 14.24 2.86
CA GLY A 22 -8.48 14.64 3.74
C GLY A 22 -8.09 13.54 4.73
N GLY A 23 -6.80 13.28 4.89
CA GLY A 23 -6.27 12.33 5.88
C GLY A 23 -5.93 12.98 7.23
N CYS A 24 -5.96 12.21 8.32
CA CYS A 24 -5.67 12.68 9.68
C CYS A 24 -4.19 12.97 9.97
N ALA A 25 -3.31 12.98 8.96
CA ALA A 25 -1.86 13.13 9.11
C ALA A 25 -1.42 14.60 9.28
N MET A 26 -2.16 15.38 10.08
CA MET A 26 -1.84 16.79 10.31
C MET A 26 -0.60 17.02 11.19
N ALA A 27 -0.18 15.99 11.94
CA ALA A 27 1.02 16.01 12.76
C ALA A 27 2.04 14.99 12.25
N PRO A 28 3.17 15.42 11.66
CA PRO A 28 4.24 14.48 11.31
C PRO A 28 4.86 13.89 12.59
N PRO A 29 5.25 12.61 12.57
CA PRO A 29 5.88 11.99 13.72
C PRO A 29 7.23 12.64 14.04
N GLN A 30 7.55 12.74 15.32
CA GLN A 30 8.80 13.31 15.79
C GLN A 30 9.96 12.33 15.56
N PRO A 31 11.21 12.80 15.37
CA PRO A 31 12.35 11.94 15.04
C PRO A 31 12.58 10.78 16.02
N TRP A 32 12.29 10.97 17.31
CA TRP A 32 12.46 9.96 18.36
C TRP A 32 11.32 8.93 18.44
N GLU A 33 10.18 9.17 17.78
CA GLU A 33 9.05 8.23 17.78
C GLU A 33 9.27 7.04 16.84
N ARG A 34 10.31 7.10 16.01
CA ARG A 34 10.69 6.04 15.06
C ARG A 34 10.76 4.66 15.72
N GLY A 35 11.33 4.57 16.94
CA GLY A 35 11.49 3.28 17.63
C GLY A 35 10.17 2.55 17.87
N ASN A 36 9.08 3.29 18.12
CA ASN A 36 7.75 2.71 18.34
C ASN A 36 6.93 2.60 17.04
N LEU A 37 7.10 3.54 16.11
CA LEU A 37 6.30 3.64 14.88
C LEU A 37 6.85 2.81 13.71
N ALA A 38 8.12 2.42 13.75
CA ALA A 38 8.78 1.67 12.68
C ALA A 38 9.69 0.57 13.26
N ARG A 39 9.07 -0.43 13.89
CA ARG A 39 9.78 -1.57 14.47
C ARG A 39 10.48 -2.40 13.39
N PRO A 40 11.67 -2.96 13.63
CA PRO A 40 12.39 -3.78 12.65
C PRO A 40 11.55 -4.95 12.11
N GLU A 41 10.74 -5.59 12.95
CA GLU A 41 9.87 -6.71 12.57
C GLU A 41 8.75 -6.33 11.58
N MET A 42 8.44 -5.04 11.44
CA MET A 42 7.46 -4.56 10.45
C MET A 42 8.05 -4.40 9.05
N THR A 43 9.36 -4.62 8.88
CA THR A 43 10.01 -4.57 7.57
C THR A 43 9.49 -5.68 6.67
N MET A 44 9.24 -5.36 5.39
CA MET A 44 8.88 -6.38 4.41
C MET A 44 10.06 -7.34 4.26
N GLY A 45 9.81 -8.63 4.45
CA GLY A 45 10.86 -9.62 4.33
C GLY A 45 11.86 -9.65 5.49
N GLY A 46 11.46 -9.18 6.68
CA GLY A 46 12.33 -9.17 7.85
C GLY A 46 12.77 -10.55 8.34
N ASP A 47 11.97 -11.59 8.07
CA ASP A 47 12.31 -12.97 8.38
C ASP A 47 12.63 -13.75 7.10
N PRO A 48 13.89 -14.19 6.90
CA PRO A 48 14.28 -14.97 5.73
C PRO A 48 13.56 -16.33 5.66
N LEU A 49 13.13 -16.90 6.78
CA LEU A 49 12.39 -18.17 6.79
C LEU A 49 10.97 -17.98 6.27
N ASP A 50 10.26 -16.95 6.76
CA ASP A 50 8.95 -16.56 6.26
C ASP A 50 8.99 -16.27 4.76
N GLN A 51 10.00 -15.51 4.30
CA GLN A 51 10.20 -15.25 2.88
C GLN A 51 10.32 -16.54 2.07
N ARG A 52 11.10 -17.52 2.53
CA ARG A 52 11.24 -18.80 1.82
C ARG A 52 9.91 -19.54 1.73
N PHE A 53 9.12 -19.58 2.79
CA PHE A 53 7.80 -20.22 2.77
C PHE A 53 6.84 -19.51 1.81
N VAL A 54 6.81 -18.18 1.86
CA VAL A 54 6.01 -17.37 0.94
C VAL A 54 6.40 -17.66 -0.51
N GLN A 55 7.71 -17.72 -0.84
CA GLN A 55 8.18 -18.09 -2.18
C GLN A 55 7.75 -19.49 -2.59
N HIS A 56 7.88 -20.47 -1.69
CA HIS A 56 7.45 -21.84 -1.98
C HIS A 56 5.95 -21.91 -2.28
N ILE A 57 5.12 -21.21 -1.50
CA ILE A 57 3.67 -21.17 -1.70
C ILE A 57 3.32 -20.51 -3.04
N TYR A 58 3.90 -19.35 -3.36
CA TYR A 58 3.66 -18.66 -4.63
C TYR A 58 4.12 -19.51 -5.82
N GLY A 59 5.32 -20.08 -5.77
CA GLY A 59 5.85 -20.96 -6.82
C GLY A 59 4.96 -22.18 -7.07
N SER A 60 4.45 -22.82 -6.01
CA SER A 60 3.54 -23.97 -6.14
C SER A 60 2.16 -23.60 -6.66
N LYS A 61 1.63 -22.41 -6.34
CA LYS A 61 0.29 -21.98 -6.75
C LYS A 61 0.25 -21.42 -8.16
N GLU A 62 1.29 -20.70 -8.56
CA GLU A 62 1.28 -19.94 -9.80
C GLU A 62 1.99 -20.67 -10.95
N ASN A 63 2.62 -21.84 -10.68
CA ASN A 63 3.52 -22.53 -11.62
C ASN A 63 4.49 -21.53 -12.30
N ALA A 64 4.87 -20.48 -11.57
CA ALA A 64 5.61 -19.35 -12.10
C ALA A 64 7.08 -19.76 -12.22
N SER A 65 7.46 -20.27 -13.39
CA SER A 65 8.85 -20.52 -13.74
C SER A 65 9.56 -19.18 -14.01
N GLY A 66 10.52 -18.80 -13.14
CA GLY A 66 11.31 -17.56 -13.24
C GLY A 66 11.22 -16.61 -12.04
N GLY A 67 11.11 -17.14 -10.82
CA GLY A 67 10.66 -16.49 -9.58
C GLY A 67 11.27 -15.14 -9.13
N TYR A 68 10.45 -14.45 -8.33
CA TYR A 68 10.65 -13.31 -7.42
C TYR A 68 12.01 -12.58 -7.42
N GLY A 69 12.01 -11.38 -7.99
CA GLY A 69 13.18 -10.50 -8.11
C GLY A 69 13.40 -10.06 -9.57
N VAL A 70 14.23 -9.04 -9.78
CA VAL A 70 14.67 -8.59 -11.11
C VAL A 70 15.65 -9.59 -11.71
N GLY A 71 15.12 -10.72 -12.17
CA GLY A 71 15.92 -11.84 -12.68
C GLY A 71 15.03 -12.98 -13.18
N GLY A 72 13.96 -12.66 -13.90
CA GLY A 72 13.11 -13.64 -14.55
C GLY A 72 13.91 -14.47 -15.56
N GLY A 73 14.10 -15.76 -15.25
CA GLY A 73 14.72 -16.71 -16.16
C GLY A 73 14.45 -18.14 -15.70
N GLY A 74 13.58 -18.85 -16.41
CA GLY A 74 13.38 -20.28 -16.16
C GLY A 74 12.53 -20.96 -17.22
N CYS A 75 13.20 -21.57 -18.21
CA CYS A 75 12.74 -22.82 -18.84
C CYS A 75 13.59 -23.91 -18.19
N GLY A 76 13.14 -24.42 -17.04
CA GLY A 76 13.88 -25.39 -16.23
C GLY A 76 13.00 -26.57 -15.91
N CYS A 77 12.72 -27.37 -16.94
CA CYS A 77 12.12 -28.70 -16.78
C CYS A 77 12.85 -29.47 -15.67
N ASN A 78 12.09 -30.08 -14.76
CA ASN A 78 12.56 -31.28 -14.07
C ASN A 78 12.16 -32.51 -14.87
#